data_AF-A0A1Y1R142-F1
#
_entry.id   AF-A0A1Y1R142-F1
#
_cell.length_a   1.000
_cell.length_b   1.000
_cell.length_c   1.000
_cell.angle_alpha   90.00
_cell.angle_beta   90.00
_cell.angle_gamma   90.00
#
_symmetry.space_group_name_H-M   'P 1'
#
loop_
_entity.id
_entity.type
_entity.pdbx_description
1 polymer ?
#
loop_
_entity_poly.entity_id
_entity_poly.type
_entity_poly.pdbx_seq_one_letter_code
_entity_poly.pdbx_strand_id
1 'polypeptide(L)'
;MKAGIAGLALAILVAVSQPSQAFWFWKKKDTYTETRYPIVLVHGMLGFDAILGVDYWYRITGELSRSGAEVYVAQVTALDSSEARGLELITQLENLKAITGAEGFNTNRLF
;
A
#
# COMPACT_ATOMS: atom_id res chain seq x y z
N MET A 1 56.89 -22.87 15.99
CA MET A 1 55.87 -22.90 14.92
C MET A 1 54.61 -23.62 15.42
N LYS A 2 53.80 -23.01 16.29
CA LYS A 2 52.52 -23.60 16.79
C LYS A 2 51.40 -22.56 17.00
N ALA A 3 51.76 -21.28 17.13
CA ALA A 3 50.81 -20.17 17.31
C ALA A 3 49.94 -19.88 16.06
N GLY A 4 50.39 -20.22 14.86
CA GLY A 4 49.64 -19.96 13.62
C GLY A 4 48.40 -20.84 13.43
N ILE A 5 48.41 -22.06 13.97
CA ILE A 5 47.29 -23.01 13.83
C ILE A 5 46.16 -22.65 14.79
N ALA A 6 46.49 -22.20 16.01
CA ALA A 6 45.52 -21.76 17.01
C ALA A 6 44.78 -20.47 16.59
N GLY A 7 45.49 -19.52 15.97
CA GLY A 7 44.87 -18.30 15.44
C GLY A 7 43.90 -18.56 14.29
N LEU A 8 44.20 -19.53 13.42
CA LEU A 8 43.33 -19.91 12.31
C LEU A 8 42.05 -20.63 12.79
N ALA A 9 42.16 -21.48 13.81
CA ALA A 9 41.01 -22.18 14.40
C ALA A 9 40.03 -21.22 15.11
N LEU A 10 40.55 -20.17 15.77
CA LEU A 10 39.72 -19.17 16.44
C LEU A 10 38.96 -18.26 15.45
N ALA A 11 39.58 -17.92 14.31
CA ALA A 11 38.93 -17.13 13.27
C ALA A 11 37.77 -17.89 12.58
N ILE A 12 37.89 -19.21 12.44
CA ILE A 12 36.82 -20.06 11.87
C ILE A 12 35.62 -20.14 12.83
N LEU A 13 35.86 -20.23 14.14
CA LEU A 13 34.80 -20.32 15.16
C LEU A 13 33.92 -19.06 15.26
N VAL A 14 34.48 -17.87 14.99
CA VAL A 14 33.72 -16.60 14.96
C VAL A 14 32.88 -16.47 13.67
N ALA A 15 33.31 -17.08 12.57
CA ALA A 15 32.56 -17.08 11.32
C ALA A 15 31.30 -17.97 11.36
N VAL A 16 31.25 -18.96 12.26
CA VAL A 16 30.08 -19.85 12.43
C VAL A 16 29.07 -19.36 13.47
N SER A 17 29.36 -18.29 14.21
CA SER A 17 28.41 -17.68 15.15
C SER A 17 27.48 -16.65 14.50
N GLN A 18 27.39 -16.61 13.17
CA GLN A 18 26.42 -15.75 12.51
C GLN A 18 25.00 -16.26 12.84
N PRO A 19 24.11 -15.42 13.41
CA PRO A 19 22.71 -15.80 13.54
C PRO A 19 22.21 -16.21 12.16
N SER A 20 21.48 -17.32 12.08
CA SER A 20 20.95 -17.84 10.83
C SER A 20 20.29 -16.71 10.03
N GLN A 21 20.99 -16.25 8.98
CA GLN A 21 20.55 -15.16 8.11
C GLN A 21 19.29 -15.55 7.29
N ALA A 22 18.70 -16.73 7.56
CA ALA A 22 17.46 -17.23 6.98
C ALA A 22 16.29 -16.26 7.15
N PHE A 23 16.30 -15.38 8.16
CA PHE A 23 15.26 -14.35 8.33
C PHE A 23 15.19 -13.34 7.16
N TRP A 24 16.33 -12.95 6.59
CA TRP A 24 16.38 -11.98 5.49
C TRP A 24 16.04 -12.63 4.14
N PHE A 25 16.46 -13.88 3.95
CA PHE A 25 16.25 -14.62 2.70
C PHE A 25 14.83 -15.17 2.55
N TRP A 26 14.09 -15.35 3.66
CA TRP A 26 12.74 -15.92 3.64
C TRP A 26 11.61 -14.93 3.98
N LYS A 27 11.92 -13.63 4.11
CA LYS A 27 10.89 -12.62 4.34
C LYS A 27 9.98 -12.54 3.11
N LYS A 28 8.79 -13.15 3.21
CA LYS A 28 7.75 -13.02 2.19
C LYS A 28 7.35 -11.55 2.07
N LYS A 29 7.17 -11.07 0.83
CA LYS A 29 6.56 -9.76 0.56
C LYS A 29 5.18 -9.74 1.25
N ASP A 30 4.89 -8.66 1.97
CA ASP A 30 3.55 -8.44 2.50
C ASP A 30 2.64 -8.01 1.35
N THR A 31 1.69 -8.86 1.01
CA THR A 31 0.73 -8.69 -0.08
C THR A 31 -0.70 -8.85 0.42
N TYR A 32 -0.94 -8.64 1.72
CA TYR A 32 -2.25 -8.89 2.34
C TYR A 32 -3.39 -8.07 1.70
N THR A 33 -3.09 -6.87 1.21
CA THR A 33 -4.06 -5.96 0.58
C THR A 33 -3.85 -5.83 -0.93
N GLU A 34 -2.95 -6.63 -1.52
CA GLU A 34 -2.70 -6.62 -2.97
C GLU A 34 -3.94 -7.17 -3.70
N THR A 35 -4.64 -6.30 -4.44
CA THR A 35 -5.85 -6.62 -5.19
C THR A 35 -5.60 -6.64 -6.70
N ARG A 36 -6.37 -7.44 -7.45
CA ARG A 36 -6.31 -7.47 -8.93
C ARG A 36 -6.62 -6.10 -9.55
N TYR A 37 -7.56 -5.36 -8.96
CA TYR A 37 -7.96 -4.04 -9.40
C TYR A 37 -7.58 -3.00 -8.34
N PRO A 38 -7.13 -1.79 -8.71
CA PRO A 38 -6.81 -0.76 -7.74
C PRO A 38 -8.03 -0.38 -6.89
N ILE A 39 -7.78 0.03 -5.65
CA ILE A 39 -8.80 0.51 -4.73
C ILE A 39 -8.99 2.00 -4.98
N VAL A 40 -10.24 2.44 -5.13
CA VAL A 40 -10.60 3.86 -5.21
C VAL A 40 -11.51 4.20 -4.03
N LEU A 41 -11.01 5.06 -3.15
CA LEU A 41 -11.72 5.52 -1.97
C LEU A 41 -12.54 6.77 -2.30
N VAL A 42 -13.82 6.75 -1.98
CA VAL A 42 -14.81 7.79 -2.29
C VAL A 42 -15.45 8.29 -1.01
N HIS A 43 -15.30 9.58 -0.69
CA HIS A 43 -15.84 10.15 0.54
C HIS A 43 -17.39 10.22 0.54
N GLY A 44 -17.97 10.37 1.72
CA GLY A 44 -19.41 10.48 1.93
C GLY A 44 -19.97 11.87 1.63
N MET A 45 -21.26 12.06 1.94
CA MET A 45 -21.83 13.41 2.03
C MET A 45 -21.12 14.16 3.17
N LEU A 46 -20.85 15.46 2.99
CA LEU A 46 -19.98 16.25 3.87
C LEU A 46 -18.54 15.73 3.95
N GLY A 47 -18.08 14.99 2.94
CA GLY A 47 -16.68 14.64 2.83
C GLY A 47 -15.80 15.86 2.55
N PHE A 48 -14.53 15.71 2.87
CA PHE A 48 -13.52 16.76 2.79
C PHE A 48 -12.20 16.15 2.33
N ASP A 49 -11.24 16.96 1.91
CA ASP A 49 -9.90 16.47 1.58
C ASP A 49 -9.10 16.20 2.85
N ALA A 50 -8.84 17.28 3.61
CA ALA A 50 -8.15 17.24 4.88
C ALA A 50 -8.66 18.34 5.81
N ILE A 51 -8.68 18.07 7.12
CA ILE A 51 -8.97 19.06 8.16
C ILE A 51 -7.74 19.16 9.05
N LEU A 52 -7.17 20.37 9.17
CA LEU A 52 -5.97 20.62 10.00
C LEU A 52 -4.78 19.68 9.67
N GLY A 53 -4.62 19.33 8.39
CA GLY A 53 -3.56 18.42 7.93
C GLY A 53 -3.87 16.93 8.13
N VAL A 54 -5.10 16.58 8.49
CA VAL A 54 -5.58 15.19 8.64
C VAL A 54 -6.49 14.85 7.48
N ASP A 55 -6.06 13.93 6.63
CA ASP A 55 -6.84 13.46 5.47
C ASP A 55 -8.14 12.75 5.91
N TYR A 56 -9.18 12.83 5.08
CA TYR A 56 -10.45 12.11 5.30
C TYR A 56 -10.24 10.60 5.47
N TRP A 57 -9.32 10.03 4.69
CA TRP A 57 -8.88 8.64 4.77
C TRP A 57 -7.67 8.48 5.68
N TYR A 58 -7.73 9.06 6.89
CA TYR A 58 -6.58 9.14 7.79
C TYR A 58 -5.92 7.77 7.99
N ARG A 59 -4.65 7.67 7.58
CA ARG A 59 -3.81 6.46 7.55
C ARG A 59 -4.30 5.32 6.65
N ILE A 60 -5.58 5.25 6.28
CA ILE A 60 -6.14 4.12 5.52
C ILE A 60 -5.39 3.89 4.21
N THR A 61 -5.14 4.94 3.43
CA THR A 61 -4.38 4.84 2.17
C THR A 61 -2.98 4.26 2.40
N GLY A 62 -2.25 4.81 3.38
CA GLY A 62 -0.90 4.34 3.72
C GLY A 62 -0.84 2.92 4.25
N GLU A 63 -1.80 2.52 5.10
CA GLU A 63 -1.88 1.18 5.67
C GLU A 63 -2.24 0.14 4.59
N LEU A 64 -3.14 0.48 3.67
CA LEU A 64 -3.47 -0.37 2.52
C LEU A 64 -2.28 -0.50 1.58
N SER A 65 -1.63 0.61 1.19
CA SER A 65 -0.48 0.55 0.28
C SER A 65 0.73 -0.14 0.88
N ARG A 66 0.93 -0.09 2.20
CA ARG A 66 2.02 -0.80 2.88
C ARG A 66 1.96 -2.32 2.66
N SER A 67 0.77 -2.89 2.54
CA SER A 67 0.57 -4.33 2.33
C SER A 67 0.24 -4.69 0.86
N GLY A 68 0.57 -3.80 -0.08
CA GLY A 68 0.59 -4.10 -1.52
C GLY A 68 -0.55 -3.52 -2.36
N ALA A 69 -1.50 -2.78 -1.77
CA ALA A 69 -2.59 -2.17 -2.53
C ALA A 69 -2.15 -0.94 -3.34
N GLU A 70 -2.63 -0.85 -4.58
CA GLU A 70 -2.68 0.40 -5.33
C GLU A 70 -3.95 1.15 -4.93
N VAL A 71 -3.81 2.36 -4.37
CA VAL A 71 -4.92 3.09 -3.75
C VAL A 71 -4.99 4.51 -4.31
N TYR A 72 -6.17 4.89 -4.77
CA TYR A 72 -6.53 6.23 -5.21
C TYR A 72 -7.63 6.80 -4.33
N VAL A 73 -7.71 8.13 -4.26
CA VAL A 73 -8.80 8.84 -3.60
C VAL A 73 -9.52 9.67 -4.66
N ALA A 74 -10.80 9.41 -4.86
CA ALA A 74 -11.65 10.20 -5.75
C ALA A 74 -12.28 11.37 -4.98
N GLN A 75 -12.50 12.47 -5.70
CA GLN A 75 -13.04 13.71 -5.14
C GLN A 75 -14.35 14.07 -5.79
N VAL A 76 -15.44 14.03 -5.03
CA VAL A 76 -16.77 14.34 -5.54
C VAL A 76 -17.37 15.51 -4.76
N THR A 77 -18.38 16.16 -5.30
CA THR A 77 -19.08 17.23 -4.60
C THR A 77 -19.63 16.70 -3.26
N ALA A 78 -19.37 17.44 -2.18
CA ALA A 78 -19.70 17.01 -0.82
C ALA A 78 -21.21 17.02 -0.53
N LEU A 79 -21.96 17.89 -1.21
CA LEU A 79 -23.40 18.09 -1.04
C LEU A 79 -24.09 18.16 -2.40
N ASP A 80 -24.54 17.01 -2.88
CA ASP A 80 -25.37 16.87 -4.08
C ASP A 80 -26.08 15.50 -4.06
N SER A 81 -26.92 15.22 -5.07
CA SER A 81 -27.56 13.92 -5.24
C SER A 81 -26.53 12.80 -5.47
N SER A 82 -26.92 11.57 -5.16
CA SER A 82 -26.06 10.40 -5.42
C SER A 82 -25.78 10.23 -6.91
N GLU A 83 -26.75 10.57 -7.77
CA GLU A 83 -26.64 10.50 -9.22
C GLU A 83 -25.60 11.50 -9.75
N ALA A 84 -25.68 12.76 -9.34
CA ALA A 84 -24.72 13.79 -9.76
C ALA A 84 -23.30 13.45 -9.33
N ARG A 85 -23.12 13.02 -8.08
CA ARG A 85 -21.82 12.57 -7.54
C ARG A 85 -21.32 11.29 -8.22
N GLY A 86 -22.24 10.41 -8.63
CA GLY A 86 -21.91 9.21 -9.39
C GLY A 86 -21.35 9.54 -10.78
N LEU A 87 -21.89 10.55 -11.45
CA LEU A 87 -21.37 11.02 -12.74
C LEU A 87 -19.96 11.61 -12.60
N GLU A 88 -19.72 12.44 -11.58
CA GLU A 88 -18.38 12.97 -11.29
C GLU A 88 -17.37 11.84 -11.00
N LEU A 89 -17.80 10.81 -10.27
CA LEU A 89 -16.96 9.65 -9.98
C LEU A 89 -16.63 8.87 -11.26
N ILE A 90 -17.61 8.62 -12.13
CA ILE A 90 -17.40 7.89 -13.39
C ILE A 90 -16.36 8.61 -14.25
N THR A 91 -16.44 9.93 -14.40
CA THR A 91 -15.44 10.71 -15.15
C THR A 91 -14.03 10.55 -14.57
N GLN A 92 -13.89 10.52 -13.24
CA GLN A 92 -12.59 10.31 -12.60
C GLN A 92 -12.05 8.89 -12.78
N LEU A 93 -12.91 7.87 -12.71
CA LEU A 93 -12.51 6.49 -12.95
C LEU A 93 -12.07 6.27 -14.41
N GLU A 94 -12.73 6.90 -15.37
CA GLU A 94 -12.31 6.87 -16.78
C GLU A 94 -10.94 7.52 -16.99
N ASN A 95 -10.69 8.66 -16.35
CA ASN A 95 -9.38 9.31 -16.38
C ASN A 95 -8.29 8.44 -15.72
N LEU A 96 -8.58 7.86 -14.56
CA LEU A 96 -7.66 6.94 -13.89
C LEU A 96 -7.36 5.74 -14.77
N LYS A 97 -8.38 5.13 -15.40
CA LYS A 97 -8.19 4.02 -16.35
C LYS A 97 -7.27 4.40 -17.50
N ALA A 98 -7.41 5.60 -18.05
CA ALA A 98 -6.55 6.08 -19.13
C ALA A 98 -5.09 6.27 -18.68
N ILE A 99 -4.86 6.69 -17.43
CA ILE A 99 -3.52 6.95 -16.88
C ILE A 99 -2.83 5.65 -16.44
N THR A 100 -3.56 4.75 -15.78
CA THR A 100 -2.99 3.55 -15.14
C THR A 100 -3.03 2.32 -16.02
N GLY A 101 -3.93 2.29 -17.02
CA GLY A 101 -4.23 1.10 -17.81
C GLY A 101 -5.05 0.04 -17.07
N ALA A 102 -5.60 0.37 -15.90
CA ALA A 102 -6.40 -0.58 -15.12
C ALA A 102 -7.68 -1.01 -15.85
N GLU A 103 -8.00 -2.30 -15.83
CA GLU A 103 -9.20 -2.83 -16.48
C GLU A 103 -10.48 -2.58 -15.66
N GLY A 104 -10.34 -2.29 -14.36
CA GLY A 104 -11.43 -1.99 -13.44
C GLY A 104 -10.92 -1.47 -12.10
N PHE A 105 -11.83 -1.12 -11.19
CA PHE A 105 -11.53 -0.58 -9.87
C PHE A 105 -12.43 -1.19 -8.79
N ASN A 106 -11.90 -1.35 -7.59
CA ASN A 106 -12.67 -1.68 -6.39
C ASN A 106 -13.05 -0.38 -5.67
N THR A 107 -14.34 -0.11 -5.48
CA THR A 107 -14.79 1.10 -4.75
C THR A 107 -15.47 0.72 -3.44
N ASN A 108 -15.40 1.61 -2.44
CA ASN A 108 -16.09 1.45 -1.16
C ASN A 108 -17.57 1.85 -1.20
N ARG A 109 -18.16 2.06 -2.38
CA ARG A 109 -19.53 2.59 -2.54
C ARG A 109 -20.44 1.56 -3.19
N LEU A 110 -21.52 1.24 -2.49
CA LEU A 110 -22.75 0.71 -3.07
C LEU A 110 -23.69 1.92 -3.20
N PHE A 111 -24.29 2.12 -4.37
CA PHE A 111 -25.06 3.32 -4.72
C PHE A 111 -26.20 3.60 -3.73
#